data_AF-A0A938GNU3-F1
#
_entry.id   AF-A0A938GNU3-F1
#
_cell.length_a   1.000
_cell.length_b   1.000
_cell.length_c   1.000
_cell.angle_alpha   90.00
_cell.angle_beta   90.00
_cell.angle_gamma   90.00
#
_symmetry.space_group_name_H-M   'P 1'
#
loop_
_entity.id
_entity.type
_entity.pdbx_description
1 polymer ?
#
loop_
_entity_poly.entity_id
_entity_poly.type
_entity_poly.pdbx_seq_one_letter_code
_entity_poly.pdbx_strand_id
1 'polypeptide(L)'
;PVTAAELKTALTFYKEGREQGGFEAGIEAALAYVLVSPSFLFRVEEDPEHIPPNTPYRISDLQLASRLSFLIWSSLPDDRLLDLAARGDLSKPEVLEGEVRRMLADPRSASLAVNFGGQWLHLRNVDSLTPDVRLFPDFDDNLRQALRRETELCFERIIREDKSIIELIRSNDTYLNNRLAQHYGIPGVEGSHFRRVSLRPEMRRGGLLRHGSVLAVTSYATRTSPVLRGNWILGNILGTPPPPPPPDVPALDGQKTSAGATIRQRLAEHRANPACASCHDVMDPVGFALENFDAVGRWRDFEDGRAVDAAGGFPDGSRFEGVDALERAILQRPKIFVGTFAEKLLTFGLGRGVTSQDAPAVRSIVAASARQGFRFSDIVLAVANSKPFQMRKTSP
;
A
#
# COMPACT_ATOMS: atom_id res chain seq x y z
N PRO A 1 -3.32 -20.84 21.21
CA PRO A 1 -2.70 -21.43 22.42
C PRO A 1 -1.94 -22.68 22.04
N VAL A 2 -0.78 -22.92 22.65
CA VAL A 2 -0.02 -24.16 22.41
C VAL A 2 -0.81 -25.34 22.97
N THR A 3 -1.02 -26.36 22.15
CA THR A 3 -1.68 -27.60 22.54
C THR A 3 -0.71 -28.54 23.24
N ALA A 4 -1.24 -29.47 24.05
CA ALA A 4 -0.43 -30.51 24.67
C ALA A 4 0.30 -31.39 23.64
N ALA A 5 -0.29 -31.59 22.46
CA ALA A 5 0.31 -32.35 21.37
C ALA A 5 1.54 -31.62 20.77
N GLU A 6 1.41 -30.32 20.48
CA GLU A 6 2.53 -29.50 19.98
C GLU A 6 3.68 -29.45 20.99
N LEU A 7 3.37 -29.25 22.27
CA LEU A 7 4.38 -29.26 23.33
C LEU A 7 5.08 -30.62 23.45
N LYS A 8 4.31 -31.72 23.36
CA LYS A 8 4.88 -33.08 23.41
C LYS A 8 5.88 -33.30 22.29
N THR A 9 5.57 -32.88 21.07
CA THR A 9 6.49 -33.04 19.93
C THR A 9 7.77 -32.25 20.13
N ALA A 10 7.68 -30.97 20.52
CA ALA A 10 8.87 -30.16 20.82
C ALA A 10 9.72 -30.77 21.96
N LEU A 11 9.08 -31.34 22.98
CA LEU A 11 9.76 -32.03 24.07
C LEU A 11 10.42 -33.35 23.67
N THR A 12 9.95 -34.02 22.61
CA THR A 12 10.63 -35.20 22.05
C THR A 12 11.98 -34.80 21.47
N PHE A 13 12.03 -33.76 20.62
CA PHE A 13 13.28 -33.23 20.08
C PHE A 13 14.22 -32.74 21.20
N TYR A 14 13.69 -32.11 22.24
CA TYR A 14 14.48 -31.75 23.41
C TYR A 14 15.15 -32.96 24.07
N LYS A 15 14.40 -34.05 24.29
CA LYS A 15 14.94 -35.26 24.94
C LYS A 15 16.02 -35.91 24.09
N GLU A 16 15.78 -36.05 22.78
CA GLU A 16 16.74 -36.62 21.84
C GLU A 16 18.05 -35.81 21.79
N GLY A 17 17.96 -34.48 21.65
CA GLY A 17 19.14 -33.61 21.68
C GLY A 17 19.87 -33.68 23.03
N ARG A 18 19.12 -33.78 24.14
CA ARG A 18 19.70 -33.87 25.48
C ARG A 18 20.47 -35.15 25.73
N GLU A 19 19.99 -36.28 25.22
CA GLU A 19 20.68 -37.57 25.33
C GLU A 19 22.03 -37.56 24.59
N GLN A 20 22.14 -36.81 23.50
CA GLN A 20 23.33 -36.76 22.66
C GLN A 20 24.36 -35.70 23.10
N GLY A 21 23.91 -34.54 23.59
CA GLY A 21 24.79 -33.38 23.83
C GLY A 21 24.49 -32.60 25.10
N GLY A 22 23.69 -33.15 26.03
CA GLY A 22 23.32 -32.48 27.27
C GLY A 22 22.27 -31.38 27.08
N PHE A 23 22.04 -30.60 28.14
CA PHE A 23 20.91 -29.65 28.21
C PHE A 23 20.82 -28.70 27.01
N GLU A 24 21.93 -28.06 26.63
CA GLU A 24 21.94 -27.07 25.55
C GLU A 24 21.61 -27.68 24.19
N ALA A 25 22.15 -28.88 23.88
CA ALA A 25 21.82 -29.59 22.65
C ALA A 25 20.33 -29.98 22.58
N GLY A 26 19.71 -30.28 23.73
CA GLY A 26 18.26 -30.47 23.82
C GLY A 26 17.49 -29.20 23.49
N ILE A 27 17.88 -28.05 24.08
CA ILE A 27 17.23 -26.76 23.79
C ILE A 27 17.39 -26.41 22.31
N GLU A 28 18.59 -26.57 21.75
CA GLU A 28 18.87 -26.35 20.34
C GLU A 28 17.96 -27.18 19.44
N ALA A 29 17.85 -28.50 19.68
CA ALA A 29 17.01 -29.39 18.89
C ALA A 29 15.51 -29.02 18.95
N ALA A 30 15.01 -28.68 20.14
CA ALA A 30 13.62 -28.27 20.30
C ALA A 30 13.32 -26.94 19.61
N LEU A 31 14.21 -25.95 19.73
CA LEU A 31 14.08 -24.67 19.05
C LEU A 31 14.19 -24.84 17.54
N ALA A 32 15.13 -25.66 17.06
CA ALA A 32 15.26 -25.97 15.63
C ALA A 32 13.95 -26.55 15.08
N TYR A 33 13.34 -27.52 15.77
CA TYR A 33 12.03 -28.06 15.39
C TYR A 33 10.95 -26.97 15.31
N VAL A 34 10.86 -26.09 16.32
CA VAL A 34 9.87 -25.00 16.32
C VAL A 34 10.10 -24.07 15.13
N LEU A 35 11.34 -23.67 14.86
CA LEU A 35 11.69 -22.71 13.80
C LEU A 35 11.48 -23.26 12.38
N VAL A 36 11.57 -24.58 12.20
CA VAL A 36 11.31 -25.23 10.89
C VAL A 36 9.89 -25.82 10.78
N SER A 37 9.08 -25.71 11.82
CA SER A 37 7.71 -26.21 11.81
C SER A 37 6.85 -25.46 10.80
N PRO A 38 6.03 -26.15 9.98
CA PRO A 38 5.09 -25.50 9.07
C PRO A 38 4.16 -24.51 9.79
N SER A 39 3.74 -24.81 11.02
CA SER A 39 2.88 -23.92 11.82
C SER A 39 3.58 -22.64 12.30
N PHE A 40 4.92 -22.64 12.31
CA PHE A 40 5.74 -21.45 12.58
C PHE A 40 5.99 -20.63 11.31
N LEU A 41 6.31 -21.32 10.21
CA LEU A 41 6.66 -20.69 8.93
C LEU A 41 5.44 -20.17 8.17
N PHE A 42 4.28 -20.80 8.34
CA PHE A 42 3.06 -20.51 7.60
C PHE A 42 1.88 -20.25 8.53
N ARG A 43 1.03 -19.29 8.15
CA ARG A 43 -0.30 -19.12 8.74
C ARG A 43 -1.27 -20.07 8.04
N VAL A 44 -1.28 -21.32 8.47
CA VAL A 44 -2.20 -22.34 7.97
C VAL A 44 -3.56 -22.17 8.63
N GLU A 45 -4.60 -21.98 7.82
CA GLU A 45 -5.97 -22.07 8.27
C GLU A 45 -6.53 -23.40 7.71
N GLU A 46 -6.66 -24.40 8.57
CA GLU A 46 -7.20 -25.71 8.17
C GLU A 46 -8.73 -25.66 8.05
N ASP A 47 -9.26 -26.44 7.10
CA ASP A 47 -10.69 -26.62 6.94
C ASP A 47 -11.19 -27.63 7.99
N PRO A 48 -12.31 -27.36 8.69
CA PRO A 48 -12.83 -28.30 9.66
C PRO A 48 -13.28 -29.61 8.99
N GLU A 49 -12.82 -30.75 9.51
CA GLU A 49 -13.09 -32.08 8.92
C GLU A 49 -14.58 -32.43 8.80
N HIS A 50 -15.43 -31.83 9.65
CA HIS A 50 -16.87 -32.11 9.71
C HIS A 50 -17.71 -31.25 8.75
N ILE A 51 -17.08 -30.36 7.98
CA ILE A 51 -17.78 -29.44 7.06
C ILE A 51 -17.61 -29.96 5.63
N PRO A 52 -18.70 -30.23 4.89
CA PRO A 52 -18.61 -30.73 3.51
C PRO A 52 -17.80 -29.80 2.60
N PRO A 53 -17.18 -30.31 1.53
CA PRO A 53 -16.50 -29.48 0.53
C PRO A 53 -17.38 -28.36 0.00
N ASN A 54 -16.75 -27.26 -0.41
CA ASN A 54 -17.44 -26.09 -0.94
C ASN A 54 -18.48 -25.43 -0.02
N THR A 55 -18.42 -25.63 1.30
CA THR A 55 -19.39 -25.10 2.25
C THR A 55 -18.83 -23.87 2.97
N PRO A 56 -19.57 -22.76 3.04
CA PRO A 56 -19.15 -21.58 3.80
C PRO A 56 -19.27 -21.84 5.30
N TYR A 57 -18.26 -21.43 6.07
CA TYR A 57 -18.23 -21.54 7.52
C TYR A 57 -17.58 -20.31 8.16
N ARG A 58 -17.93 -20.06 9.43
CA ARG A 58 -17.35 -18.99 10.24
C ARG A 58 -16.00 -19.46 10.80
N ILE A 59 -14.98 -18.62 10.68
CA ILE A 59 -13.67 -18.90 11.28
C ILE A 59 -13.75 -18.92 12.80
N SER A 60 -12.87 -19.67 13.45
CA SER A 60 -12.79 -19.64 14.91
C SER A 60 -12.31 -18.28 15.41
N ASP A 61 -12.61 -17.96 16.65
CA ASP A 61 -12.13 -16.71 17.25
C ASP A 61 -10.58 -16.66 17.32
N LEU A 62 -9.90 -17.81 17.39
CA LEU A 62 -8.43 -17.88 17.30
C LEU A 62 -7.92 -17.49 15.91
N GLN A 63 -8.61 -17.95 14.85
CA GLN A 63 -8.32 -17.52 13.48
C GLN A 63 -8.63 -16.02 13.31
N LEU A 64 -9.71 -15.52 13.91
CA LEU A 64 -10.05 -14.09 13.89
C LEU A 64 -8.99 -13.24 14.60
N ALA A 65 -8.52 -13.65 15.79
CA ALA A 65 -7.43 -12.99 16.50
C ALA A 65 -6.16 -12.91 15.64
N SER A 66 -5.79 -14.02 15.00
CA SER A 66 -4.65 -14.07 14.07
C SER A 66 -4.85 -13.14 12.87
N ARG A 67 -6.01 -13.15 12.22
CA ARG A 67 -6.29 -12.22 11.11
C ARG A 67 -6.18 -10.76 11.54
N LEU A 68 -6.73 -10.41 12.70
CA LEU A 68 -6.65 -9.04 13.25
C LEU A 68 -5.21 -8.63 13.57
N SER A 69 -4.44 -9.48 14.25
CA SER A 69 -3.07 -9.15 14.64
C SER A 69 -2.15 -8.95 13.44
N PHE A 70 -2.29 -9.79 12.41
CA PHE A 70 -1.49 -9.64 11.20
C PHE A 70 -1.95 -8.49 10.31
N LEU A 71 -3.27 -8.21 10.27
CA LEU A 71 -3.79 -7.01 9.61
C LEU A 71 -3.28 -5.73 10.27
N ILE A 72 -3.43 -5.59 11.58
CA ILE A 72 -3.21 -4.31 12.28
C ILE A 72 -1.77 -4.15 12.75
N TRP A 73 -1.15 -5.21 13.27
CA TRP A 73 0.20 -5.16 13.85
C TRP A 73 1.25 -5.86 13.00
N SER A 74 0.88 -6.64 11.99
CA SER A 74 1.80 -7.53 11.27
C SER A 74 2.65 -8.38 12.23
N SER A 75 2.03 -8.81 13.32
CA SER A 75 2.66 -9.55 14.41
C SER A 75 1.65 -10.51 15.05
N LEU A 76 2.11 -11.28 16.04
CA LEU A 76 1.28 -12.21 16.79
C LEU A 76 0.22 -11.46 17.63
N PRO A 77 -0.94 -12.09 17.90
CA PRO A 77 -1.91 -11.59 18.88
C PRO A 77 -1.27 -11.38 20.24
N ASP A 78 -1.72 -10.39 21.00
CA ASP A 78 -1.35 -10.27 22.42
C ASP A 78 -2.22 -11.18 23.31
N ASP A 79 -1.79 -11.37 24.56
CA ASP A 79 -2.46 -12.28 25.49
C ASP A 79 -3.95 -11.95 25.67
N ARG A 80 -4.29 -10.66 25.74
CA ARG A 80 -5.70 -10.21 25.83
C ARG A 80 -6.53 -10.68 24.63
N LEU A 81 -6.00 -10.50 23.41
CA LEU A 81 -6.71 -10.92 22.19
C LEU A 81 -6.83 -12.45 22.12
N LEU A 82 -5.78 -13.17 22.55
CA LEU A 82 -5.79 -14.64 22.64
C LEU A 82 -6.79 -15.14 23.68
N ASP A 83 -6.89 -14.51 24.84
CA ASP A 83 -7.81 -14.90 25.92
C ASP A 83 -9.26 -14.72 25.52
N LEU A 84 -9.60 -13.58 24.91
CA LEU A 84 -10.93 -13.33 24.35
C LEU A 84 -11.28 -14.36 23.29
N ALA A 85 -10.30 -14.70 22.44
CA ALA A 85 -10.49 -15.68 21.40
C ALA A 85 -10.64 -17.12 21.93
N ALA A 86 -9.87 -17.49 22.95
CA ALA A 86 -9.94 -18.80 23.58
C ALA A 86 -11.27 -19.02 24.30
N ARG A 87 -11.90 -17.96 24.80
CA ARG A 87 -13.26 -18.00 25.40
C ARG A 87 -14.41 -17.94 24.38
N GLY A 88 -14.12 -17.68 23.10
CA GLY A 88 -15.15 -17.47 22.08
C GLY A 88 -15.91 -16.14 22.25
N ASP A 89 -15.29 -15.16 22.89
CA ASP A 89 -15.87 -13.83 23.14
C ASP A 89 -15.52 -12.82 22.05
N LEU A 90 -14.44 -13.04 21.30
CA LEU A 90 -13.86 -12.05 20.38
C LEU A 90 -14.80 -11.72 19.22
N SER A 91 -15.57 -12.68 18.72
CA SER A 91 -16.53 -12.43 17.62
C SER A 91 -17.80 -11.69 18.04
N LYS A 92 -17.99 -11.42 19.35
CA LYS A 92 -19.10 -10.58 19.82
C LYS A 92 -18.91 -9.13 19.31
N PRO A 93 -19.94 -8.49 18.72
CA PRO A 93 -19.78 -7.20 18.02
C PRO A 93 -19.07 -6.11 18.84
N GLU A 94 -19.49 -5.90 20.10
CA GLU A 94 -18.92 -4.87 20.97
C GLU A 94 -17.47 -5.19 21.38
N VAL A 95 -17.15 -6.48 21.56
CA VAL A 95 -15.79 -6.93 21.90
C VAL A 95 -14.87 -6.74 20.69
N LEU A 96 -15.30 -7.17 19.51
CA LEU A 96 -14.54 -7.01 18.27
C LEU A 96 -14.24 -5.54 17.99
N GLU A 97 -15.25 -4.66 18.11
CA GLU A 97 -15.05 -3.23 17.93
C GLU A 97 -14.06 -2.64 18.95
N GLY A 98 -14.22 -2.99 20.22
CA GLY A 98 -13.31 -2.56 21.28
C GLY A 98 -11.86 -2.98 21.03
N GLU A 99 -11.64 -4.23 20.60
CA GLU A 99 -10.29 -4.73 20.30
C GLU A 99 -9.70 -4.09 19.04
N VAL A 100 -10.46 -3.92 17.96
CA VAL A 100 -9.96 -3.23 16.76
C VAL A 100 -9.52 -1.80 17.09
N ARG A 101 -10.33 -1.04 17.83
CA ARG A 101 -9.98 0.33 18.23
C ARG A 101 -8.77 0.37 19.15
N ARG A 102 -8.69 -0.54 20.14
CA ARG A 102 -7.52 -0.67 21.03
C ARG A 102 -6.26 -0.97 20.23
N MET A 103 -6.32 -1.93 19.30
CA MET A 103 -5.17 -2.34 18.50
C MET A 103 -4.68 -1.22 17.58
N LEU A 104 -5.58 -0.42 17.03
CA LEU A 104 -5.22 0.74 16.22
C LEU A 104 -4.55 1.86 17.03
N ALA A 105 -4.91 2.02 18.30
CA ALA A 105 -4.30 2.98 19.21
C ALA A 105 -2.91 2.53 19.74
N ASP A 106 -2.58 1.23 19.63
CA ASP A 106 -1.29 0.67 20.03
C ASP A 106 -0.17 1.10 19.04
N PRO A 107 1.03 1.48 19.52
CA PRO A 107 2.14 1.88 18.64
C PRO A 107 2.52 0.86 17.56
N ARG A 108 2.23 -0.43 17.76
CA ARG A 108 2.44 -1.48 16.75
C ARG A 108 1.61 -1.27 15.49
N SER A 109 0.53 -0.48 15.54
CA SER A 109 -0.29 -0.14 14.37
C SER A 109 0.46 0.67 13.31
N ALA A 110 1.60 1.28 13.66
CA ALA A 110 2.50 1.91 12.68
C ALA A 110 3.01 0.93 11.62
N SER A 111 2.96 -0.38 11.89
CA SER A 111 3.33 -1.40 10.90
C SER A 111 2.40 -1.42 9.68
N LEU A 112 1.15 -0.95 9.79
CA LEU A 112 0.27 -0.75 8.63
C LEU A 112 0.85 0.26 7.62
N ALA A 113 1.45 1.34 8.09
CA ALA A 113 2.08 2.33 7.20
C ALA A 113 3.27 1.71 6.44
N VAL A 114 4.09 0.91 7.13
CA VAL A 114 5.30 0.30 6.57
C VAL A 114 4.97 -0.91 5.68
N ASN A 115 4.09 -1.79 6.14
CA ASN A 115 3.79 -3.06 5.47
C ASN A 115 2.70 -2.91 4.42
N PHE A 116 1.50 -2.49 4.85
CA PHE A 116 0.38 -2.29 3.93
C PHE A 116 0.65 -1.10 3.00
N GLY A 117 0.98 0.07 3.55
CA GLY A 117 1.30 1.26 2.77
C GLY A 117 2.49 1.03 1.83
N GLY A 118 3.54 0.34 2.30
CA GLY A 118 4.70 -0.01 1.49
C GLY A 118 4.39 -0.94 0.32
N GLN A 119 3.47 -1.89 0.48
CA GLN A 119 3.01 -2.76 -0.61
C GLN A 119 2.05 -2.03 -1.55
N TRP A 120 1.02 -1.37 -1.01
CA TRP A 120 0.01 -0.68 -1.80
C TRP A 120 0.61 0.42 -2.67
N LEU A 121 1.51 1.23 -2.12
CA LEU A 121 2.08 2.39 -2.81
C LEU A 121 3.42 2.06 -3.50
N HIS A 122 3.82 0.79 -3.51
CA HIS A 122 5.10 0.29 -4.05
C HIS A 122 6.34 0.93 -3.40
N LEU A 123 6.26 1.42 -2.16
CA LEU A 123 7.38 2.12 -1.49
C LEU A 123 8.58 1.20 -1.24
N ARG A 124 8.37 -0.11 -1.18
CA ARG A 124 9.47 -1.10 -1.07
C ARG A 124 10.41 -1.06 -2.28
N ASN A 125 9.93 -0.57 -3.43
CA ASN A 125 10.74 -0.44 -4.63
C ASN A 125 11.64 0.80 -4.60
N VAL A 126 11.42 1.73 -3.64
CA VAL A 126 12.26 2.92 -3.47
C VAL A 126 13.71 2.53 -3.20
N ASP A 127 13.94 1.45 -2.46
CA ASP A 127 15.27 0.94 -2.11
C ASP A 127 16.07 0.56 -3.37
N SER A 128 15.39 0.10 -4.43
CA SER A 128 16.00 -0.37 -5.67
C SER A 128 16.16 0.70 -6.76
N LEU A 129 15.72 1.95 -6.54
CA LEU A 129 15.80 2.98 -7.58
C LEU A 129 17.27 3.32 -7.89
N THR A 130 17.61 3.47 -9.15
CA THR A 130 18.96 3.90 -9.56
C THR A 130 18.88 5.06 -10.54
N PRO A 131 18.44 6.27 -10.09
CA PRO A 131 18.42 7.44 -10.97
C PRO A 131 19.80 7.70 -11.56
N ASP A 132 19.83 8.15 -12.81
CA ASP A 132 21.08 8.45 -13.50
C ASP A 132 21.79 9.62 -12.79
N VAL A 133 22.99 9.35 -12.28
CA VAL A 133 23.77 10.29 -11.46
C VAL A 133 24.17 11.55 -12.24
N ARG A 134 24.26 11.49 -13.58
CA ARG A 134 24.55 12.69 -14.39
C ARG A 134 23.35 13.62 -14.47
N LEU A 135 22.14 13.06 -14.46
CA LEU A 135 20.89 13.82 -14.53
C LEU A 135 20.39 14.25 -13.14
N PHE A 136 20.63 13.42 -12.12
CA PHE A 136 20.18 13.61 -10.75
C PHE A 136 21.35 13.45 -9.76
N PRO A 137 22.39 14.30 -9.82
CA PRO A 137 23.59 14.18 -8.99
C PRO A 137 23.30 14.28 -7.49
N ASP A 138 22.23 14.99 -7.14
CA ASP A 138 21.78 15.15 -5.76
C ASP A 138 20.85 14.02 -5.30
N PHE A 139 20.78 12.87 -5.98
CA PHE A 139 19.99 11.72 -5.51
C PHE A 139 20.89 10.70 -4.78
N ASP A 140 21.00 10.83 -3.47
CA ASP A 140 21.76 9.93 -2.59
C ASP A 140 20.84 9.00 -1.77
N ASP A 141 21.43 8.07 -1.02
CA ASP A 141 20.67 7.14 -0.19
C ASP A 141 19.91 7.86 0.95
N ASN A 142 20.48 8.94 1.50
CA ASN A 142 19.79 9.75 2.51
C ASN A 142 18.48 10.35 1.98
N LEU A 143 18.49 10.87 0.74
CA LEU A 143 17.27 11.35 0.10
C LEU A 143 16.29 10.21 -0.17
N ARG A 144 16.77 9.08 -0.69
CA ARG A 144 15.94 7.89 -0.93
C ARG A 144 15.17 7.46 0.31
N GLN A 145 15.88 7.29 1.44
CA GLN A 145 15.26 6.94 2.71
C GLN A 145 14.32 8.04 3.18
N ALA A 146 14.67 9.31 2.98
CA ALA A 146 13.83 10.42 3.39
C ALA A 146 12.50 10.49 2.61
N LEU A 147 12.52 10.24 1.30
CA LEU A 147 11.32 10.18 0.45
C LEU A 147 10.34 9.10 0.93
N ARG A 148 10.86 7.91 1.22
CA ARG A 148 10.06 6.80 1.76
C ARG A 148 9.47 7.17 3.13
N ARG A 149 10.32 7.71 4.02
CA ARG A 149 9.92 8.03 5.40
C ARG A 149 8.87 9.13 5.47
N GLU A 150 8.87 10.11 4.57
CA GLU A 150 7.79 11.10 4.43
C GLU A 150 6.43 10.41 4.26
N THR A 151 6.34 9.48 3.29
CA THR A 151 5.07 8.80 3.00
C THR A 151 4.62 7.92 4.16
N GLU A 152 5.55 7.18 4.77
CA GLU A 152 5.24 6.36 5.95
C GLU A 152 4.72 7.20 7.11
N LEU A 153 5.36 8.34 7.43
CA LEU A 153 4.93 9.23 8.51
C LEU A 153 3.58 9.89 8.23
N CYS A 154 3.34 10.31 6.99
CA CYS A 154 2.03 10.84 6.59
C CYS A 154 0.94 9.79 6.74
N PHE A 155 1.19 8.53 6.37
CA PHE A 155 0.24 7.45 6.56
C PHE A 155 0.05 7.12 8.05
N GLU A 156 1.13 7.02 8.82
CA GLU A 156 1.10 6.78 10.27
C GLU A 156 0.27 7.84 10.99
N ARG A 157 0.33 9.10 10.56
CA ARG A 157 -0.54 10.18 11.05
C ARG A 157 -2.01 9.86 10.82
N ILE A 158 -2.39 9.38 9.64
CA ILE A 158 -3.79 9.02 9.33
C ILE A 158 -4.30 7.94 10.28
N ILE A 159 -3.46 6.94 10.59
CA ILE A 159 -3.80 5.86 11.52
C ILE A 159 -3.93 6.39 12.94
N ARG A 160 -2.87 7.01 13.47
CA ARG A 160 -2.75 7.41 14.88
C ARG A 160 -3.73 8.51 15.28
N GLU A 161 -4.02 9.44 14.37
CA GLU A 161 -4.97 10.54 14.60
C GLU A 161 -6.38 10.21 14.08
N ASP A 162 -6.62 8.96 13.64
CA ASP A 162 -7.88 8.46 13.06
C ASP A 162 -8.51 9.42 12.04
N LYS A 163 -7.68 9.87 11.10
CA LYS A 163 -8.07 10.85 10.08
C LYS A 163 -8.84 10.18 8.96
N SER A 164 -9.51 11.02 8.17
CA SER A 164 -10.08 10.57 6.92
C SER A 164 -8.98 10.12 5.97
N ILE A 165 -9.12 8.95 5.34
CA ILE A 165 -8.15 8.50 4.32
C ILE A 165 -8.12 9.43 3.11
N ILE A 166 -9.13 10.28 2.93
CA ILE A 166 -9.19 11.31 1.90
C ILE A 166 -7.99 12.29 1.98
N GLU A 167 -7.45 12.50 3.19
CA GLU A 167 -6.26 13.33 3.38
C GLU A 167 -5.00 12.74 2.71
N LEU A 168 -5.00 11.45 2.34
CA LEU A 168 -3.93 10.86 1.53
C LEU A 168 -3.91 11.44 0.11
N ILE A 169 -5.05 11.88 -0.43
CA ILE A 169 -5.10 12.52 -1.76
C ILE A 169 -4.69 13.98 -1.67
N ARG A 170 -5.10 14.68 -0.61
CA ARG A 170 -4.80 16.10 -0.42
C ARG A 170 -4.64 16.44 1.05
N SER A 171 -3.47 16.95 1.41
CA SER A 171 -3.11 17.32 2.78
C SER A 171 -2.55 18.75 2.82
N ASN A 172 -2.78 19.45 3.94
CA ASN A 172 -2.20 20.78 4.19
C ASN A 172 -0.90 20.71 5.00
N ASP A 173 -0.37 19.51 5.22
CA ASP A 173 0.91 19.27 5.87
C ASP A 173 1.61 18.03 5.28
N THR A 174 2.91 17.95 5.55
CA THR A 174 3.73 16.75 5.32
C THR A 174 4.80 16.64 6.40
N TYR A 175 5.62 15.58 6.36
CA TYR A 175 6.76 15.38 7.24
C TYR A 175 8.07 15.59 6.49
N LEU A 176 8.91 16.50 6.96
CA LEU A 176 10.20 16.82 6.36
C LEU A 176 11.33 16.75 7.38
N ASN A 177 12.49 16.27 6.94
CA ASN A 177 13.79 16.61 7.53
C ASN A 177 14.54 17.59 6.61
N ASN A 178 15.72 18.07 7.01
CA ASN A 178 16.48 19.04 6.21
C ASN A 178 16.79 18.51 4.80
N ARG A 179 17.20 17.25 4.69
CA ARG A 179 17.59 16.65 3.41
C ARG A 179 16.45 16.68 2.39
N LEU A 180 15.26 16.28 2.81
CA LEU A 180 14.07 16.27 1.96
C LEU A 180 13.53 17.68 1.70
N ALA A 181 13.59 18.56 2.70
CA ALA A 181 13.18 19.95 2.54
C ALA A 181 14.03 20.68 1.49
N GLN A 182 15.34 20.46 1.49
CA GLN A 182 16.25 20.97 0.44
C GLN A 182 15.87 20.44 -0.94
N HIS A 183 15.59 19.14 -1.07
CA HIS A 183 15.14 18.52 -2.32
C HIS A 183 13.84 19.13 -2.85
N TYR A 184 12.93 19.50 -1.95
CA TYR A 184 11.65 20.13 -2.30
C TYR A 184 11.70 21.65 -2.42
N GLY A 185 12.82 22.30 -2.08
CA GLY A 185 12.94 23.76 -2.06
C GLY A 185 12.14 24.42 -0.93
N ILE A 186 11.90 23.71 0.18
CA ILE A 186 11.15 24.22 1.34
C ILE A 186 12.14 24.74 2.40
N PRO A 187 12.19 26.05 2.68
CA PRO A 187 13.11 26.62 3.66
C PRO A 187 12.63 26.38 5.11
N GLY A 188 13.54 26.56 6.07
CA GLY A 188 13.21 26.59 7.50
C GLY A 188 13.10 25.23 8.19
N VAL A 189 13.58 24.15 7.57
CA VAL A 189 13.65 22.81 8.17
C VAL A 189 15.12 22.42 8.35
N GLU A 190 15.57 22.29 9.60
CA GLU A 190 16.98 22.04 9.92
C GLU A 190 17.19 20.74 10.69
N GLY A 191 18.27 20.01 10.40
CA GLY A 191 18.61 18.76 11.07
C GLY A 191 17.98 17.50 10.46
N SER A 192 18.41 16.34 10.96
CA SER A 192 18.09 15.02 10.39
C SER A 192 16.72 14.47 10.80
N HIS A 193 16.15 14.93 11.91
CA HIS A 193 14.85 14.48 12.39
C HIS A 193 13.68 15.04 11.57
N PHE A 194 12.73 14.17 11.28
CA PHE A 194 11.47 14.55 10.64
C PHE A 194 10.59 15.36 11.58
N ARG A 195 9.91 16.36 11.02
CA ARG A 195 8.88 17.14 11.70
C ARG A 195 7.70 17.39 10.78
N ARG A 196 6.52 17.55 11.37
CA ARG A 196 5.33 18.00 10.64
C ARG A 196 5.52 19.45 10.22
N VAL A 197 5.32 19.73 8.94
CA VAL A 197 5.45 21.05 8.34
C VAL A 197 4.12 21.41 7.69
N SER A 198 3.53 22.54 8.10
CA SER A 198 2.36 23.10 7.43
C SER A 198 2.74 23.61 6.05
N LEU A 199 1.95 23.25 5.05
CA LEU A 199 2.21 23.54 3.66
C LEU A 199 1.41 24.76 3.21
N ARG A 200 2.07 25.60 2.42
CA ARG A 200 1.42 26.66 1.65
C ARG A 200 1.28 26.23 0.19
N PRO A 201 0.30 26.74 -0.58
CA PRO A 201 0.08 26.34 -1.96
C PRO A 201 1.34 26.41 -2.85
N GLU A 202 2.20 27.40 -2.63
CA GLU A 202 3.42 27.62 -3.42
C GLU A 202 4.47 26.53 -3.22
N MET A 203 4.38 25.78 -2.11
CA MET A 203 5.28 24.65 -1.84
C MET A 203 4.97 23.43 -2.71
N ARG A 204 3.79 23.38 -3.37
CA ARG A 204 3.41 22.34 -4.34
C ARG A 204 3.59 20.92 -3.79
N ARG A 205 3.28 20.73 -2.50
CA ARG A 205 3.31 19.45 -1.76
C ARG A 205 1.96 19.23 -1.07
N GLY A 206 1.79 18.04 -0.50
CA GLY A 206 0.62 17.68 0.30
C GLY A 206 -0.29 16.69 -0.43
N GLY A 207 -0.16 15.41 -0.11
CA GLY A 207 -0.88 14.31 -0.75
C GLY A 207 0.06 13.38 -1.52
N LEU A 208 -0.33 12.10 -1.61
CA LEU A 208 0.48 11.01 -2.15
C LEU A 208 0.95 11.25 -3.59
N LEU A 209 0.15 11.94 -4.41
CA LEU A 209 0.48 12.24 -5.80
C LEU A 209 1.65 13.23 -5.96
N ARG A 210 2.05 13.89 -4.87
CA ARG A 210 3.14 14.87 -4.82
C ARG A 210 4.34 14.36 -4.04
N HIS A 211 4.23 13.19 -3.41
CA HIS A 211 5.34 12.61 -2.65
C HIS A 211 6.40 12.09 -3.62
N GLY A 212 7.65 12.48 -3.41
CA GLY A 212 8.74 12.12 -4.30
C GLY A 212 9.02 10.62 -4.33
N SER A 213 8.67 9.86 -3.27
CA SER A 213 8.73 8.39 -3.32
C SER A 213 7.80 7.81 -4.39
N VAL A 214 6.54 8.27 -4.45
CA VAL A 214 5.55 7.83 -5.45
C VAL A 214 5.98 8.26 -6.84
N LEU A 215 6.41 9.52 -6.99
CA LEU A 215 6.86 10.08 -8.27
C LEU A 215 8.10 9.34 -8.81
N ALA A 216 8.99 8.88 -7.93
CA ALA A 216 10.20 8.16 -8.31
C ALA A 216 9.93 6.68 -8.66
N VAL A 217 9.11 5.95 -7.88
CA VAL A 217 8.77 4.54 -8.21
C VAL A 217 7.89 4.41 -9.46
N THR A 218 7.34 5.51 -9.95
CA THR A 218 6.55 5.58 -11.18
C THR A 218 7.31 6.25 -12.34
N SER A 219 8.64 6.36 -12.23
CA SER A 219 9.51 6.93 -13.27
C SER A 219 10.63 5.98 -13.67
N TYR A 220 11.32 6.28 -14.78
CA TYR A 220 12.56 5.58 -15.14
C TYR A 220 13.77 6.30 -14.53
N ALA A 221 14.91 5.61 -14.50
CA ALA A 221 16.18 6.16 -14.01
C ALA A 221 16.59 7.49 -14.66
N THR A 222 16.24 7.69 -15.94
CA THR A 222 16.67 8.85 -16.73
C THR A 222 15.57 9.87 -17.01
N ARG A 223 14.30 9.55 -16.75
CA ARG A 223 13.16 10.37 -17.18
C ARG A 223 11.85 10.02 -16.49
N THR A 224 10.89 10.94 -16.55
CA THR A 224 9.50 10.69 -16.16
C THR A 224 8.84 9.62 -17.03
N SER A 225 7.73 9.06 -16.57
CA SER A 225 6.91 8.14 -17.34
C SER A 225 5.41 8.38 -17.06
N PRO A 226 4.72 9.18 -17.90
CA PRO A 226 3.26 9.35 -17.82
C PRO A 226 2.51 8.01 -17.87
N VAL A 227 3.05 7.05 -18.62
CA VAL A 227 2.49 5.69 -18.73
C VAL A 227 2.48 5.00 -17.37
N LEU A 228 3.63 4.94 -16.69
CA LEU A 228 3.75 4.28 -15.38
C LEU A 228 2.99 5.04 -14.29
N ARG A 229 3.03 6.38 -14.31
CA ARG A 229 2.26 7.24 -13.40
C ARG A 229 0.75 7.05 -13.56
N GLY A 230 0.26 7.08 -14.80
CA GLY A 230 -1.15 6.87 -15.13
C GLY A 230 -1.62 5.47 -14.74
N ASN A 231 -0.85 4.44 -15.11
CA ASN A 231 -1.10 3.06 -14.69
C ASN A 231 -1.20 2.94 -13.16
N TRP A 232 -0.25 3.55 -12.44
CA TRP A 232 -0.23 3.50 -10.98
C TRP A 232 -1.44 4.21 -10.37
N ILE A 233 -1.83 5.39 -10.86
CA ILE A 233 -3.03 6.10 -10.37
C ILE A 233 -4.29 5.27 -10.64
N LEU A 234 -4.46 4.78 -11.86
CA LEU A 234 -5.62 3.98 -12.24
C LEU A 234 -5.74 2.70 -11.41
N GLY A 235 -4.64 1.99 -11.16
CA GLY A 235 -4.63 0.74 -10.41
C GLY A 235 -4.63 0.89 -8.89
N ASN A 236 -3.92 1.89 -8.34
CA ASN A 236 -3.72 2.04 -6.89
C ASN A 236 -4.66 3.07 -6.25
N ILE A 237 -5.13 4.06 -7.01
CA ILE A 237 -6.00 5.13 -6.50
C ILE A 237 -7.44 4.96 -6.98
N LEU A 238 -7.66 4.50 -8.22
CA LEU A 238 -9.01 4.44 -8.82
C LEU A 238 -9.59 3.03 -8.94
N GLY A 239 -8.77 1.98 -8.80
CA GLY A 239 -9.23 0.59 -8.88
C GLY A 239 -9.71 0.17 -10.27
N THR A 240 -9.24 0.86 -11.30
CA THR A 240 -9.56 0.59 -12.71
C THR A 240 -8.26 0.38 -13.49
N PRO A 241 -7.46 -0.65 -13.15
CA PRO A 241 -6.18 -0.87 -13.83
C PRO A 241 -6.41 -1.03 -15.33
N PRO A 242 -5.53 -0.48 -16.18
CA PRO A 242 -5.57 -0.72 -17.62
C PRO A 242 -5.40 -2.21 -17.94
N PRO A 243 -5.87 -2.68 -19.11
CA PRO A 243 -5.68 -4.07 -19.51
C PRO A 243 -4.18 -4.41 -19.61
N PRO A 244 -3.80 -5.68 -19.39
CA PRO A 244 -2.41 -6.10 -19.58
C PRO A 244 -1.97 -5.84 -21.02
N PRO A 245 -0.68 -5.55 -21.25
CA PRO A 245 -0.17 -5.34 -22.59
C PRO A 245 -0.40 -6.60 -23.46
N PRO A 246 -0.74 -6.44 -24.75
CA PRO A 246 -0.84 -7.58 -25.67
C PRO A 246 0.49 -8.35 -25.75
N PRO A 247 0.46 -9.69 -25.89
CA PRO A 247 1.66 -10.52 -25.91
C PRO A 247 2.66 -10.18 -27.03
N ASP A 248 2.18 -9.63 -28.15
CA ASP A 248 2.98 -9.35 -29.35
C ASP A 248 3.33 -7.86 -29.54
N VAL A 249 3.30 -7.04 -28.48
CA VAL A 249 3.78 -5.64 -28.61
C VAL A 249 5.31 -5.63 -28.63
N PRO A 250 5.96 -5.25 -29.75
CA PRO A 250 7.41 -5.14 -29.79
C PRO A 250 7.88 -4.09 -28.79
N ALA A 251 9.08 -4.31 -28.23
CA ALA A 251 9.70 -3.32 -27.36
C ALA A 251 9.80 -1.95 -28.07
N LEU A 252 9.64 -0.88 -27.29
CA LEU A 252 9.74 0.49 -27.81
C LEU A 252 11.07 0.69 -28.52
N ASP A 253 11.02 1.00 -29.81
CA ASP A 253 12.18 1.32 -30.61
C ASP A 253 12.64 2.74 -30.23
N GLY A 254 13.55 2.83 -29.24
CA GLY A 254 14.04 4.10 -28.67
C GLY A 254 14.76 5.01 -29.68
N GLN A 255 14.91 4.57 -30.92
CA GLN A 255 15.57 5.30 -32.01
C GLN A 255 14.60 6.11 -32.90
N LYS A 256 13.28 5.92 -32.79
CA LYS A 256 12.31 6.64 -33.64
C LYS A 256 11.75 7.92 -33.02
N THR A 257 12.21 8.33 -31.85
CA THR A 257 11.76 9.59 -31.25
C THR A 257 12.61 10.74 -31.76
N SER A 258 11.94 11.80 -32.23
CA SER A 258 12.59 13.03 -32.70
C SER A 258 13.56 13.58 -31.63
N ALA A 259 14.81 13.84 -32.00
CA ALA A 259 15.80 14.42 -31.07
C ALA A 259 15.26 15.75 -30.49
N GLY A 260 15.23 15.87 -29.16
CA GLY A 260 14.67 17.05 -28.48
C GLY A 260 13.14 17.11 -28.42
N ALA A 261 12.41 16.02 -28.71
CA ALA A 261 10.97 15.95 -28.42
C ALA A 261 10.69 15.84 -26.92
N THR A 262 9.64 16.51 -26.45
CA THR A 262 9.08 16.35 -25.10
C THR A 262 8.53 14.94 -24.90
N ILE A 263 8.38 14.48 -23.66
CA ILE A 263 7.80 13.15 -23.38
C ILE A 263 6.40 13.00 -23.98
N ARG A 264 5.59 14.07 -23.94
CA ARG A 264 4.26 14.10 -24.57
C ARG A 264 4.33 13.86 -26.07
N GLN A 265 5.25 14.53 -26.77
CA GLN A 265 5.43 14.35 -28.21
C GLN A 265 5.89 12.93 -28.54
N ARG A 266 6.84 12.37 -27.77
CA ARG A 266 7.30 10.99 -27.95
C ARG A 266 6.18 9.98 -27.75
N LEU A 267 5.31 10.18 -26.76
CA LEU A 267 4.14 9.33 -26.54
C LEU A 267 3.08 9.50 -27.63
N ALA A 268 2.89 10.72 -28.16
CA ALA A 268 2.00 10.94 -29.30
C ALA A 268 2.49 10.21 -30.56
N GLU A 269 3.79 10.27 -30.86
CA GLU A 269 4.42 9.48 -31.93
C GLU A 269 4.21 7.98 -31.70
N HIS A 270 4.39 7.50 -30.46
CA HIS A 270 4.19 6.09 -30.11
C HIS A 270 2.74 5.62 -30.27
N ARG A 271 1.78 6.45 -29.86
CA ARG A 271 0.33 6.19 -29.95
C ARG A 271 -0.22 6.26 -31.37
N ALA A 272 0.57 6.69 -32.35
CA ALA A 272 0.18 6.60 -33.76
C ALA A 272 -0.09 5.14 -34.20
N ASN A 273 0.45 4.15 -33.48
CA ASN A 273 0.08 2.75 -33.64
C ASN A 273 -1.24 2.44 -32.88
N PRO A 274 -2.34 2.05 -33.56
CA PRO A 274 -3.61 1.74 -32.92
C PRO A 274 -3.55 0.67 -31.82
N ALA A 275 -2.65 -0.31 -31.94
CA ALA A 275 -2.47 -1.34 -30.91
C ALA A 275 -1.96 -0.73 -29.59
N CYS A 276 -1.10 0.28 -29.68
CA CYS A 276 -0.53 0.97 -28.52
C CYS A 276 -1.51 2.02 -27.95
N ALA A 277 -2.26 2.72 -28.83
CA ALA A 277 -3.25 3.70 -28.42
C ALA A 277 -4.30 3.13 -27.46
N SER A 278 -4.74 1.88 -27.67
CA SER A 278 -5.78 1.22 -26.86
C SER A 278 -5.58 1.32 -25.34
N CYS A 279 -4.33 1.23 -24.89
CA CYS A 279 -3.98 1.31 -23.46
C CYS A 279 -3.49 2.70 -23.08
N HIS A 280 -2.70 3.34 -23.94
CA HIS A 280 -2.10 4.65 -23.68
C HIS A 280 -3.12 5.80 -23.65
N ASP A 281 -4.22 5.69 -24.40
CA ASP A 281 -5.32 6.66 -24.36
C ASP A 281 -6.00 6.72 -22.99
N VAL A 282 -5.89 5.64 -22.20
CA VAL A 282 -6.42 5.53 -20.84
C VAL A 282 -5.40 6.03 -19.81
N MET A 283 -4.13 5.63 -19.93
CA MET A 283 -3.10 5.91 -18.92
C MET A 283 -2.46 7.29 -19.07
N ASP A 284 -2.00 7.63 -20.27
CA ASP A 284 -1.13 8.78 -20.48
C ASP A 284 -1.79 10.10 -20.05
N PRO A 285 -3.07 10.38 -20.37
CA PRO A 285 -3.74 11.60 -19.90
C PRO A 285 -3.76 11.76 -18.38
N VAL A 286 -3.87 10.66 -17.63
CA VAL A 286 -3.85 10.70 -16.17
C VAL A 286 -2.43 11.00 -15.66
N GLY A 287 -1.42 10.34 -16.23
CA GLY A 287 -0.03 10.54 -15.84
C GLY A 287 0.54 11.90 -16.23
N PHE A 288 0.06 12.49 -17.34
CA PHE A 288 0.47 13.80 -17.80
C PHE A 288 0.22 14.92 -16.78
N ALA A 289 -0.82 14.80 -15.95
CA ALA A 289 -1.09 15.78 -14.90
C ALA A 289 0.01 15.86 -13.83
N LEU A 290 0.94 14.90 -13.79
CA LEU A 290 2.08 14.91 -12.89
C LEU A 290 3.38 15.37 -13.57
N GLU A 291 3.39 15.76 -14.85
CA GLU A 291 4.65 16.05 -15.57
C GLU A 291 5.40 17.29 -15.11
N ASN A 292 4.77 18.14 -14.30
CA ASN A 292 5.48 19.19 -13.56
C ASN A 292 6.40 18.63 -12.46
N PHE A 293 6.39 17.33 -12.20
CA PHE A 293 7.37 16.66 -11.37
C PHE A 293 8.36 15.86 -12.22
N ASP A 294 9.65 16.07 -12.03
CA ASP A 294 10.71 15.29 -12.66
C ASP A 294 10.76 13.83 -12.13
N ALA A 295 11.71 13.04 -12.63
CA ALA A 295 11.81 11.61 -12.30
C ALA A 295 12.10 11.33 -10.82
N VAL A 296 12.61 12.31 -10.07
CA VAL A 296 12.93 12.20 -8.64
C VAL A 296 11.99 13.06 -7.78
N GLY A 297 10.92 13.59 -8.37
CA GLY A 297 9.86 14.32 -7.68
C GLY A 297 10.14 15.80 -7.41
N ARG A 298 11.14 16.41 -8.04
CA ARG A 298 11.32 17.88 -7.99
C ARG A 298 10.34 18.56 -8.93
N TRP A 299 9.92 19.77 -8.59
CA TRP A 299 9.08 20.55 -9.49
C TRP A 299 9.90 21.08 -10.67
N ARG A 300 9.29 21.12 -11.86
CA ARG A 300 9.79 21.75 -13.06
C ARG A 300 8.68 22.48 -13.83
N ASP A 301 9.00 23.67 -14.33
CA ASP A 301 8.13 24.42 -15.25
C ASP A 301 8.50 24.14 -16.71
N PHE A 302 9.72 23.65 -16.97
CA PHE A 302 10.25 23.37 -18.29
C PHE A 302 10.84 21.95 -18.40
N GLU A 303 10.69 21.33 -19.56
CA GLU A 303 11.36 20.11 -20.01
C GLU A 303 12.13 20.43 -21.30
N ASP A 304 13.45 20.21 -21.32
CA ASP A 304 14.31 20.48 -22.48
C ASP A 304 14.10 21.88 -23.10
N GLY A 305 13.92 22.89 -22.24
CA GLY A 305 13.72 24.29 -22.64
C GLY A 305 12.29 24.63 -23.10
N ARG A 306 11.35 23.70 -23.06
CA ARG A 306 9.93 23.92 -23.40
C ARG A 306 9.06 23.89 -22.16
N ALA A 307 8.03 24.72 -22.11
CA ALA A 307 7.07 24.69 -21.02
C ALA A 307 6.42 23.29 -20.91
N VAL A 308 6.28 22.79 -19.68
CA VAL A 308 5.61 21.51 -19.44
C VAL A 308 4.12 21.65 -19.75
N ASP A 309 3.63 20.79 -20.63
CA ASP A 309 2.20 20.61 -20.85
C ASP A 309 1.69 19.50 -19.90
N ALA A 310 0.99 19.92 -18.85
CA ALA A 310 0.37 19.03 -17.85
C ALA A 310 -1.14 18.81 -18.09
N ALA A 311 -1.65 19.08 -19.30
CA ALA A 311 -3.03 18.82 -19.64
C ALA A 311 -3.31 17.32 -19.67
N GLY A 312 -4.35 16.90 -18.95
CA GLY A 312 -4.71 15.52 -18.73
C GLY A 312 -6.21 15.30 -18.73
N GLY A 313 -6.61 14.09 -18.33
CA GLY A 313 -8.01 13.71 -18.27
C GLY A 313 -8.23 12.29 -17.77
N PHE A 314 -9.49 11.97 -17.51
CA PHE A 314 -9.92 10.61 -17.23
C PHE A 314 -10.60 9.96 -18.44
N PRO A 315 -10.69 8.62 -18.49
CA PRO A 315 -11.36 7.90 -19.58
C PRO A 315 -12.85 8.23 -19.75
N ASP A 316 -13.48 8.84 -18.75
CA ASP A 316 -14.87 9.29 -18.80
C ASP A 316 -15.06 10.63 -19.55
N GLY A 317 -13.98 11.19 -20.11
CA GLY A 317 -13.98 12.46 -20.83
C GLY A 317 -13.70 13.69 -19.96
N SER A 318 -13.56 13.53 -18.64
CA SER A 318 -13.16 14.63 -17.75
C SER A 318 -11.78 15.16 -18.17
N ARG A 319 -11.62 16.48 -18.20
CA ARG A 319 -10.36 17.15 -18.50
C ARG A 319 -9.87 17.94 -17.30
N PHE A 320 -8.55 17.93 -17.07
CA PHE A 320 -7.92 18.66 -15.99
C PHE A 320 -6.49 19.03 -16.37
N GLU A 321 -5.92 20.02 -15.71
CA GLU A 321 -4.55 20.45 -15.93
C GLU A 321 -3.78 20.45 -14.61
N GLY A 322 -2.70 19.68 -14.57
CA GLY A 322 -1.84 19.55 -13.41
C GLY A 322 -2.44 18.76 -12.24
N VAL A 323 -1.57 18.47 -11.27
CA VAL A 323 -1.86 17.62 -10.10
C VAL A 323 -2.99 18.18 -9.23
N ASP A 324 -3.11 19.50 -9.11
CA ASP A 324 -4.16 20.15 -8.32
C ASP A 324 -5.56 19.85 -8.87
N ALA A 325 -5.72 19.87 -10.19
CA ALA A 325 -6.99 19.57 -10.82
C ALA A 325 -7.27 18.06 -10.86
N LEU A 326 -6.24 17.23 -11.01
CA LEU A 326 -6.33 15.77 -10.86
C LEU A 326 -6.83 15.37 -9.46
N GLU A 327 -6.22 15.89 -8.39
CA GLU A 327 -6.65 15.65 -7.01
C GLU A 327 -8.11 16.07 -6.82
N ARG A 328 -8.51 17.25 -7.29
CA ARG A 328 -9.91 17.69 -7.24
C ARG A 328 -10.84 16.73 -7.97
N ALA A 329 -10.45 16.24 -9.14
CA ALA A 329 -11.26 15.32 -9.93
C ALA A 329 -11.42 13.95 -9.24
N ILE A 330 -10.38 13.45 -8.55
CA ILE A 330 -10.46 12.25 -7.68
C ILE A 330 -11.44 12.51 -6.53
N LEU A 331 -11.29 13.67 -5.87
CA LEU A 331 -12.08 14.04 -4.69
C LEU A 331 -13.54 14.36 -4.98
N GLN A 332 -13.93 14.61 -6.24
CA GLN A 332 -15.33 14.68 -6.65
C GLN A 332 -16.03 13.33 -6.58
N ARG A 333 -15.28 12.22 -6.59
CA ARG A 333 -15.80 10.84 -6.49
C ARG A 333 -15.05 10.06 -5.40
N PRO A 334 -15.12 10.50 -4.13
CA PRO A 334 -14.27 9.96 -3.06
C PRO A 334 -14.53 8.48 -2.81
N LYS A 335 -15.75 7.99 -3.08
CA LYS A 335 -16.12 6.58 -2.94
C LYS A 335 -15.34 5.65 -3.87
N ILE A 336 -14.85 6.12 -5.02
CA ILE A 336 -14.00 5.33 -5.91
C ILE A 336 -12.68 5.06 -5.20
N PHE A 337 -12.00 6.12 -4.76
CA PHE A 337 -10.74 6.00 -4.01
C PHE A 337 -10.89 5.16 -2.73
N VAL A 338 -11.94 5.40 -1.94
CA VAL A 338 -12.21 4.63 -0.72
C VAL A 338 -12.50 3.16 -1.04
N GLY A 339 -13.18 2.88 -2.16
CA GLY A 339 -13.43 1.52 -2.64
C GLY A 339 -12.13 0.80 -2.99
N THR A 340 -11.25 1.45 -3.74
CA THR A 340 -9.91 0.92 -4.06
C THR A 340 -9.09 0.69 -2.80
N PHE A 341 -9.08 1.65 -1.88
CA PHE A 341 -8.39 1.51 -0.60
C PHE A 341 -8.91 0.31 0.20
N ALA A 342 -10.23 0.16 0.33
CA ALA A 342 -10.86 -0.95 1.02
C ALA A 342 -10.53 -2.30 0.36
N GLU A 343 -10.48 -2.36 -0.97
CA GLU A 343 -10.08 -3.54 -1.71
C GLU A 343 -8.62 -3.96 -1.42
N LYS A 344 -7.69 -2.98 -1.44
CA LYS A 344 -6.28 -3.22 -1.14
C LYS A 344 -6.08 -3.65 0.31
N LEU A 345 -6.78 -3.01 1.25
CA LEU A 345 -6.71 -3.36 2.66
C LEU A 345 -7.30 -4.75 2.92
N LEU A 346 -8.41 -5.10 2.26
CA LEU A 346 -9.01 -6.42 2.36
C LEU A 346 -8.08 -7.49 1.77
N THR A 347 -7.46 -7.22 0.62
CA THR A 347 -6.43 -8.09 0.02
C THR A 347 -5.28 -8.35 1.00
N PHE A 348 -4.77 -7.29 1.63
CA PHE A 348 -3.72 -7.37 2.64
C PHE A 348 -4.15 -8.21 3.86
N GLY A 349 -5.34 -7.96 4.41
CA GLY A 349 -5.85 -8.70 5.57
C GLY A 349 -6.13 -10.18 5.30
N LEU A 350 -6.62 -10.50 4.10
CA LEU A 350 -6.92 -11.88 3.70
C LEU A 350 -5.69 -12.67 3.25
N GLY A 351 -4.63 -12.00 2.82
CA GLY A 351 -3.46 -12.66 2.22
C GLY A 351 -3.77 -13.30 0.84
N ARG A 352 -4.85 -12.87 0.19
CA ARG A 352 -5.26 -13.29 -1.16
C ARG A 352 -5.91 -12.13 -1.90
N GLY A 353 -5.89 -12.18 -3.23
CA GLY A 353 -6.65 -11.25 -4.05
C GLY A 353 -8.16 -11.32 -3.75
N VAL A 354 -8.82 -10.17 -3.79
CA VAL A 354 -10.28 -10.12 -3.83
C VAL A 354 -10.80 -10.69 -5.15
N THR A 355 -12.03 -11.18 -5.13
CA THR A 355 -12.74 -11.70 -6.31
C THR A 355 -14.06 -10.96 -6.49
N SER A 356 -14.78 -11.26 -7.58
CA SER A 356 -16.12 -10.73 -7.80
C SER A 356 -17.10 -11.05 -6.66
N GLN A 357 -16.88 -12.14 -5.91
CA GLN A 357 -17.71 -12.52 -4.76
C GLN A 357 -17.48 -11.61 -3.54
N ASP A 358 -16.34 -10.92 -3.46
CA ASP A 358 -16.00 -10.00 -2.38
C ASP A 358 -16.57 -8.57 -2.64
N ALA A 359 -17.03 -8.28 -3.86
CA ALA A 359 -17.52 -6.95 -4.24
C ALA A 359 -18.68 -6.40 -3.37
N PRO A 360 -19.66 -7.20 -2.92
CA PRO A 360 -20.65 -6.74 -1.95
C PRO A 360 -20.03 -6.28 -0.63
N ALA A 361 -18.99 -6.96 -0.14
CA ALA A 361 -18.31 -6.59 1.10
C ALA A 361 -17.58 -5.24 0.95
N VAL A 362 -16.88 -5.03 -0.17
CA VAL A 362 -16.21 -3.75 -0.47
C VAL A 362 -17.23 -2.60 -0.50
N ARG A 363 -18.38 -2.78 -1.18
CA ARG A 363 -19.43 -1.76 -1.20
C ARG A 363 -19.99 -1.46 0.19
N SER A 364 -20.18 -2.48 1.03
CA SER A 364 -20.62 -2.31 2.42
C SER A 364 -19.59 -1.54 3.26
N ILE A 365 -18.30 -1.82 3.10
CA ILE A 365 -17.22 -1.09 3.78
C ILE A 365 -17.23 0.41 3.40
N VAL A 366 -17.36 0.71 2.11
CA VAL A 366 -17.47 2.10 1.62
C VAL A 366 -18.72 2.78 2.17
N ALA A 367 -19.86 2.11 2.16
CA ALA A 367 -21.12 2.67 2.65
C ALA A 367 -21.11 2.93 4.16
N ALA A 368 -20.49 2.04 4.95
CA ALA A 368 -20.35 2.20 6.40
C ALA A 368 -19.42 3.37 6.75
N SER A 369 -18.22 3.40 6.15
CA SER A 369 -17.22 4.43 6.39
C SER A 369 -17.64 5.82 5.89
N ALA A 370 -18.45 5.91 4.83
CA ALA A 370 -18.97 7.20 4.32
C ALA A 370 -19.77 7.97 5.37
N ARG A 371 -20.51 7.29 6.25
CA ARG A 371 -21.30 7.91 7.32
C ARG A 371 -20.44 8.57 8.40
N GLN A 372 -19.18 8.17 8.47
CA GLN A 372 -18.20 8.63 9.46
C GLN A 372 -17.10 9.49 8.84
N GLY A 373 -17.26 9.95 7.60
CA GLY A 373 -16.27 10.79 6.92
C GLY A 373 -15.01 10.03 6.47
N PHE A 374 -15.11 8.72 6.22
CA PHE A 374 -14.02 7.86 5.73
C PHE A 374 -12.81 7.77 6.66
N ARG A 375 -13.05 7.76 7.98
CA ARG A 375 -12.00 7.54 8.98
C ARG A 375 -11.33 6.19 8.80
N PHE A 376 -10.02 6.16 9.04
CA PHE A 376 -9.23 4.94 8.92
C PHE A 376 -9.76 3.81 9.81
N SER A 377 -10.05 4.11 11.09
CA SER A 377 -10.52 3.10 12.04
C SER A 377 -11.85 2.46 11.63
N ASP A 378 -12.78 3.24 11.08
CA ASP A 378 -14.08 2.74 10.62
C ASP A 378 -13.95 1.84 9.38
N ILE A 379 -12.98 2.11 8.50
CA ILE A 379 -12.68 1.23 7.37
C ILE A 379 -12.09 -0.10 7.87
N VAL A 380 -11.12 -0.07 8.78
CA VAL A 380 -10.53 -1.27 9.37
C VAL A 380 -11.58 -2.09 10.13
N LEU A 381 -12.45 -1.43 10.91
CA LEU A 381 -13.54 -2.07 11.61
C LEU A 381 -14.55 -2.71 10.65
N ALA A 382 -14.89 -2.03 9.55
CA ALA A 382 -15.77 -2.58 8.54
C ALA A 382 -15.13 -3.77 7.80
N VAL A 383 -13.81 -3.76 7.57
CA VAL A 383 -13.06 -4.93 7.06
C VAL A 383 -13.14 -6.07 8.06
N ALA A 384 -12.87 -5.83 9.35
CA ALA A 384 -12.94 -6.85 10.39
C ALA A 384 -14.35 -7.47 10.54
N ASN A 385 -15.39 -6.68 10.30
CA ASN A 385 -16.79 -7.12 10.29
C ASN A 385 -17.25 -7.75 8.97
N SER A 386 -16.42 -7.74 7.93
CA SER A 386 -16.83 -8.18 6.61
C SER A 386 -16.91 -9.71 6.51
N LYS A 387 -17.84 -10.19 5.66
CA LYS A 387 -18.00 -11.63 5.40
C LYS A 387 -16.69 -12.30 4.95
N PRO A 388 -15.90 -11.75 4.01
CA PRO A 388 -14.64 -12.38 3.61
C PRO A 388 -13.63 -12.50 4.76
N PHE A 389 -13.65 -11.57 5.72
CA PHE A 389 -12.73 -11.55 6.84
C PHE A 389 -13.13 -12.49 7.99
N GLN A 390 -14.42 -12.78 8.17
CA GLN A 390 -14.92 -13.68 9.21
C GLN A 390 -15.34 -15.08 8.73
N MET A 391 -15.38 -15.30 7.41
CA MET A 391 -15.82 -16.56 6.83
C MET A 391 -14.74 -17.14 5.92
N ARG A 392 -14.78 -18.46 5.79
CA ARG A 392 -14.07 -19.23 4.77
C ARG A 392 -15.03 -20.16 4.07
N LYS A 393 -14.57 -20.75 2.97
CA LYS A 393 -15.26 -21.81 2.25
C LYS A 393 -14.30 -22.99 2.20
N THR A 394 -14.77 -24.18 2.57
CA THR A 394 -13.96 -25.39 2.49
C THR A 394 -13.50 -25.65 1.07
N SER A 395 -12.29 -26.18 0.94
CA SER A 395 -11.69 -26.55 -0.34
C SER A 395 -12.56 -27.58 -1.08
N PRO A 396 -12.49 -27.63 -2.43
CA PRO A 396 -13.28 -28.55 -3.24
C PRO A 396 -13.04 -30.03 -2.97
#